data_AF-A0A2J8JYM9-F1
#
_entry.id   AF-A0A2J8JYM9-F1
#
_cell.length_a   1.000
_cell.length_b   1.000
_cell.length_c   1.000
_cell.angle_alpha   90.00
_cell.angle_beta   90.00
_cell.angle_gamma   90.00
#
_symmetry.space_group_name_H-M   'P 1'
#
loop_
_entity.id
_entity.type
_entity.pdbx_description
1 polymer ?
#
loop_
_entity_poly.entity_id
_entity_poly.type
_entity_poly.pdbx_seq_one_letter_code
_entity_poly.pdbx_strand_id
1 'polypeptide(L)'
;METRSPGLNNMKPQSLQLVLEEQVLALQQQMAENQAASWRKLKNSQEAQQRQATLVRKLQAKVLQYRSWCQELEKRLEATGGPIPQRWENVEEPNLDELLVRLEEEQQRCESLAEVNTQLRLHMEKADVVNKALREDVEKLTVDWSRARDELMRKESQWQMEQE
;
A
#
# COMPACT_ATOMS: atom_id res chain seq x y z
N MET A 1 -54.72 -16.46 76.27
CA MET A 1 -54.70 -15.04 76.69
C MET A 1 -55.45 -14.26 75.64
N GLU A 2 -56.69 -13.94 75.95
CA GLU A 2 -57.62 -13.23 75.09
C GLU A 2 -57.23 -11.75 75.05
N THR A 3 -56.79 -11.25 73.90
CA THR A 3 -56.61 -9.82 73.70
C THR A 3 -57.98 -9.20 73.44
N ARG A 4 -58.59 -8.79 74.55
CA ARG A 4 -59.79 -7.96 74.69
C ARG A 4 -59.70 -6.71 73.82
N SER A 5 -60.42 -6.70 72.69
CA SER A 5 -60.67 -5.49 71.91
C SER A 5 -61.54 -4.52 72.71
N PRO A 6 -61.07 -3.29 73.03
CA PRO A 6 -61.88 -2.31 73.71
C PRO A 6 -62.62 -1.44 72.68
N GLY A 7 -63.95 -1.45 72.76
CA GLY A 7 -64.79 -0.27 72.49
C GLY A 7 -64.92 0.18 71.02
N LEU A 8 -65.84 -0.43 70.28
CA LEU A 8 -66.46 0.20 69.09
C LEU A 8 -67.96 0.51 69.30
N ASN A 9 -68.50 0.24 70.48
CA ASN A 9 -69.95 0.25 70.70
C ASN A 9 -70.40 1.54 71.40
N ASN A 10 -70.26 2.69 70.73
CA ASN A 10 -71.13 3.88 70.94
C ASN A 10 -70.92 5.01 69.91
N MET A 11 -70.63 4.68 68.65
CA MET A 11 -70.60 5.66 67.56
C MET A 11 -72.03 5.97 67.09
N LYS A 12 -72.40 7.26 67.00
CA LYS A 12 -73.70 7.65 66.39
C LYS A 12 -73.75 7.11 64.96
N PRO A 13 -74.90 6.65 64.45
CA PRO A 13 -75.02 6.07 63.11
C PRO A 13 -74.45 6.96 61.98
N GLN A 14 -74.49 8.28 62.17
CA GLN A 14 -73.90 9.28 61.26
C GLN A 14 -72.36 9.23 61.18
N SER A 15 -71.65 8.90 62.27
CA SER A 15 -70.18 8.84 62.25
C SER A 15 -69.66 7.54 61.61
N LEU A 16 -70.39 6.43 61.75
CA LEU A 16 -70.09 5.19 61.04
C LEU A 16 -70.30 5.33 59.53
N GLN A 17 -71.31 6.08 59.12
CA GLN A 17 -71.58 6.37 57.72
C GLN A 17 -70.46 7.21 57.08
N LEU A 18 -69.97 8.23 57.79
CA LEU A 18 -68.86 9.10 57.34
C LEU A 18 -67.55 8.32 57.17
N VAL A 19 -67.24 7.41 58.09
CA VAL A 19 -66.05 6.53 58.00
C VAL A 19 -66.16 5.56 56.83
N LEU A 20 -67.36 5.05 56.53
CA LEU A 20 -67.57 4.16 55.38
C LEU A 20 -67.43 4.93 54.05
N GLU A 21 -67.96 6.15 53.97
CA GLU A 21 -67.81 7.05 52.82
C GLU A 21 -66.33 7.39 52.57
N GLU A 22 -65.54 7.71 53.61
CA GLU A 22 -64.09 7.90 53.50
C GLU A 22 -63.39 6.63 52.97
N GLN A 23 -63.78 5.46 53.45
CA GLN A 23 -63.18 4.18 53.02
C GLN A 23 -63.49 3.86 51.56
N VAL A 24 -64.71 4.16 51.10
CA VAL A 24 -65.12 4.02 49.69
C VAL A 24 -64.34 4.99 48.81
N LEU A 25 -64.18 6.25 49.24
CA LEU A 25 -63.40 7.26 48.53
C LEU A 25 -61.92 6.86 48.42
N ALA A 26 -61.33 6.36 49.52
CA ALA A 26 -59.96 5.86 49.53
C ALA A 26 -59.77 4.66 48.59
N LEU A 27 -60.72 3.71 48.56
CA LEU A 27 -60.68 2.58 47.64
C LEU A 27 -60.82 3.01 46.17
N GLN A 28 -61.70 3.97 45.89
CA GLN A 28 -61.85 4.54 44.54
C GLN A 28 -60.56 5.23 44.09
N GLN A 29 -59.93 6.01 44.98
CA GLN A 29 -58.67 6.66 44.71
C GLN A 29 -57.55 5.64 44.46
N GLN A 30 -57.45 4.60 45.30
CA GLN A 30 -56.46 3.53 45.13
C GLN A 30 -56.67 2.76 43.81
N MET A 31 -57.92 2.51 43.40
CA MET A 31 -58.22 1.93 42.09
C MET A 31 -57.78 2.83 40.93
N ALA A 32 -58.06 4.13 41.01
CA ALA A 32 -57.64 5.09 39.98
C ALA A 32 -56.12 5.19 39.89
N GLU A 33 -55.41 5.22 41.02
CA GLU A 33 -53.95 5.20 41.08
C GLU A 33 -53.35 3.92 40.50
N ASN A 34 -53.93 2.76 40.82
CA ASN A 34 -53.52 1.47 40.28
C ASN A 34 -53.75 1.37 38.76
N GLN A 35 -54.89 1.87 38.27
CA GLN A 35 -55.16 1.94 36.83
C GLN A 35 -54.17 2.86 36.11
N ALA A 36 -53.90 4.04 36.67
CA ALA A 36 -52.91 4.98 36.13
C ALA A 36 -51.49 4.39 36.14
N ALA A 37 -51.12 3.63 37.17
CA ALA A 37 -49.85 2.94 37.27
C ALA A 37 -49.73 1.81 36.23
N SER A 38 -50.79 1.02 36.03
CA SER A 38 -50.85 -0.02 35.01
C SER A 38 -50.72 0.57 33.60
N TRP A 39 -51.46 1.65 33.32
CA TRP A 39 -51.40 2.34 32.03
C TRP A 39 -50.00 2.93 31.76
N ARG A 40 -49.36 3.55 32.76
CA ARG A 40 -47.97 4.03 32.65
C ARG A 40 -46.98 2.91 32.36
N LYS A 41 -47.11 1.76 33.02
CA LYS A 41 -46.24 0.59 32.76
C LYS A 41 -46.42 0.07 31.33
N LEU A 42 -47.66 -0.04 30.86
CA LEU A 42 -47.96 -0.48 29.50
C LEU A 42 -47.37 0.48 28.47
N LYS A 43 -47.55 1.80 28.65
CA LYS A 43 -46.98 2.83 27.77
C LYS A 43 -45.45 2.77 27.74
N ASN A 44 -44.79 2.67 28.91
CA ASN A 44 -43.33 2.59 28.98
C ASN A 44 -42.81 1.32 28.30
N SER A 45 -43.47 0.18 28.49
CA SER A 45 -43.14 -1.08 27.81
C SER A 45 -43.30 -0.97 26.30
N GLN A 46 -44.40 -0.37 25.83
CA GLN A 46 -44.65 -0.14 24.40
C GLN A 46 -43.58 0.76 23.78
N GLU A 47 -43.20 1.85 24.46
CA GLU A 47 -42.11 2.72 23.99
C GLU A 47 -40.76 2.01 23.95
N ALA A 48 -40.44 1.18 24.96
CA ALA A 48 -39.23 0.37 24.98
C ALA A 48 -39.20 -0.63 23.81
N GLN A 49 -40.32 -1.30 23.55
CA GLN A 49 -40.47 -2.19 22.38
C GLN A 49 -40.30 -1.43 21.07
N GLN A 50 -40.86 -0.23 20.94
CA GLN A 50 -40.71 0.59 19.73
C GLN A 50 -39.26 1.04 19.50
N ARG A 51 -38.55 1.43 20.57
CA ARG A 51 -37.11 1.73 20.53
C ARG A 51 -36.31 0.50 20.10
N GLN A 52 -36.60 -0.65 20.69
CA GLN A 52 -35.93 -1.92 20.35
C GLN A 52 -36.17 -2.32 18.89
N ALA A 53 -37.42 -2.27 18.41
CA ALA A 53 -37.76 -2.56 17.03
C ALA A 53 -37.03 -1.63 16.04
N THR A 54 -36.86 -0.36 16.40
CA THR A 54 -36.11 0.61 15.60
C THR A 54 -34.62 0.26 15.55
N LEU A 55 -34.02 -0.14 16.68
CA LEU A 55 -32.63 -0.58 16.73
C LEU A 55 -32.40 -1.83 15.88
N VAL A 56 -33.28 -2.83 16.01
CA VAL A 56 -33.22 -4.06 15.21
C VAL A 56 -33.28 -3.76 13.72
N ARG A 57 -34.18 -2.87 13.28
CA ARG A 57 -34.25 -2.44 11.87
C ARG A 57 -32.95 -1.79 11.40
N LYS A 58 -32.34 -0.91 12.21
CA LYS A 58 -31.04 -0.28 11.89
C LYS A 58 -29.92 -1.32 11.79
N LEU A 59 -29.87 -2.27 12.71
CA LEU A 59 -28.87 -3.35 12.69
C LEU A 59 -29.05 -4.26 11.47
N GLN A 60 -30.30 -4.64 11.15
CA GLN A 60 -30.60 -5.41 9.93
C GLN A 60 -30.13 -4.67 8.67
N ALA A 61 -30.38 -3.36 8.56
CA ALA A 61 -29.90 -2.55 7.46
C ALA A 61 -28.36 -2.54 7.37
N LYS A 62 -27.66 -2.44 8.52
CA LYS A 62 -26.20 -2.50 8.57
C LYS A 62 -25.65 -3.87 8.14
N VAL A 63 -26.26 -4.97 8.58
CA VAL A 63 -25.86 -6.32 8.17
C VAL A 63 -26.01 -6.48 6.66
N LEU A 64 -27.13 -6.03 6.07
CA LEU A 64 -27.33 -6.06 4.62
C LEU A 64 -26.29 -5.22 3.88
N GLN A 65 -25.99 -4.01 4.40
CA GLN A 65 -24.95 -3.15 3.85
C GLN A 65 -23.59 -3.86 3.84
N TYR A 66 -23.17 -4.46 4.95
CA TYR A 66 -21.89 -5.17 5.03
C TYR A 66 -21.86 -6.39 4.11
N ARG A 67 -22.95 -7.16 4.01
CA ARG A 67 -23.02 -8.30 3.09
C ARG A 67 -22.86 -7.86 1.64
N SER A 68 -23.53 -6.78 1.23
CA SER A 68 -23.38 -6.23 -0.12
C SER A 68 -21.96 -5.73 -0.37
N TRP A 69 -21.34 -5.09 0.63
CA TRP A 69 -19.98 -4.59 0.50
C TRP A 69 -18.95 -5.72 0.41
N CYS A 70 -19.08 -6.77 1.22
CA CYS A 70 -18.23 -7.97 1.13
C CYS A 70 -18.37 -8.63 -0.25
N GLN A 71 -19.59 -8.79 -0.76
CA GLN A 71 -19.82 -9.34 -2.10
C GLN A 71 -19.17 -8.51 -3.20
N GLU A 72 -19.19 -7.18 -3.08
CA GLU A 72 -18.53 -6.29 -4.04
C GLU A 72 -17.01 -6.38 -3.95
N LEU A 73 -16.45 -6.45 -2.73
CA LEU A 73 -15.02 -6.65 -2.52
C LEU A 73 -14.55 -8.01 -3.07
N GLU A 74 -15.31 -9.08 -2.82
CA GLU A 74 -15.07 -10.41 -3.37
C GLU A 74 -15.08 -10.36 -4.90
N LYS A 75 -16.11 -9.76 -5.52
CA LYS A 75 -16.15 -9.59 -6.98
C LYS A 75 -14.96 -8.82 -7.54
N ARG A 76 -14.54 -7.74 -6.86
CA ARG A 76 -13.37 -6.96 -7.27
C ARG A 76 -12.09 -7.78 -7.12
N LEU A 77 -11.97 -8.61 -6.09
CA LEU A 77 -10.85 -9.52 -5.90
C LEU A 77 -10.82 -10.56 -7.02
N GLU A 78 -11.94 -11.22 -7.32
CA GLU A 78 -12.08 -12.17 -8.43
C GLU A 78 -11.74 -11.52 -9.79
N ALA A 79 -12.24 -10.30 -10.04
CA ALA A 79 -11.93 -9.55 -11.26
C ALA A 79 -10.46 -9.14 -11.37
N THR A 80 -9.78 -8.95 -10.24
CA THR A 80 -8.33 -8.64 -10.17
C THR A 80 -7.46 -9.90 -10.22
N GLY A 81 -8.07 -11.09 -10.23
CA GLY A 81 -7.37 -12.38 -10.35
C GLY A 81 -7.26 -13.18 -9.05
N GLY A 82 -8.23 -13.06 -8.14
CA GLY A 82 -8.29 -13.81 -6.88
C GLY A 82 -7.31 -13.30 -5.81
N PRO A 83 -7.27 -13.95 -4.62
CA PRO A 83 -6.18 -13.76 -3.68
C PRO A 83 -4.92 -14.35 -4.31
N ILE A 84 -4.02 -13.46 -4.74
CA ILE A 84 -2.78 -13.75 -5.49
C ILE A 84 -3.08 -14.12 -6.95
N PRO A 85 -2.64 -13.32 -7.94
CA PRO A 85 -2.77 -13.71 -9.34
C PRO A 85 -2.13 -15.09 -9.54
N GLN A 86 -2.87 -16.07 -10.04
CA GLN A 86 -2.35 -17.40 -10.44
C GLN A 86 -1.15 -17.33 -11.40
N ARG A 87 -0.90 -16.16 -11.98
CA ARG A 87 0.35 -15.80 -12.67
C ARG A 87 1.60 -15.99 -11.82
N TRP A 88 1.51 -15.92 -10.49
CA TRP A 88 2.62 -16.14 -9.56
C TRP A 88 2.69 -17.58 -9.03
N GLU A 89 1.64 -18.39 -9.21
CA GLU A 89 1.68 -19.84 -8.87
C GLU A 89 2.20 -20.70 -10.04
N ASN A 90 2.11 -20.21 -11.29
CA ASN A 90 2.51 -20.95 -12.50
C ASN A 90 3.78 -20.42 -13.17
N VAL A 91 4.41 -19.39 -12.62
CA VAL A 91 5.82 -19.16 -12.91
C VAL A 91 6.52 -20.15 -12.00
N GLU A 92 6.97 -21.28 -12.55
CA GLU A 92 8.15 -21.95 -11.98
C GLU A 92 9.14 -20.82 -11.76
N GLU A 93 9.32 -20.36 -10.51
CA GLU A 93 10.40 -19.44 -10.21
C GLU A 93 11.64 -20.16 -10.75
N PRO A 94 12.27 -19.66 -11.83
CA PRO A 94 13.46 -20.32 -12.35
C PRO A 94 14.38 -20.46 -11.15
N ASN A 95 14.77 -21.72 -10.87
CA ASN A 95 15.41 -22.08 -9.61
C ASN A 95 16.44 -21.01 -9.28
N LEU A 96 16.33 -20.36 -8.12
CA LEU A 96 17.16 -19.22 -7.75
C LEU A 96 18.65 -19.54 -8.00
N ASP A 97 19.04 -20.78 -7.75
CA ASP A 97 20.38 -21.31 -8.04
C ASP A 97 20.76 -21.21 -9.53
N GLU A 98 19.86 -21.55 -10.45
CA GLU A 98 20.11 -21.45 -11.89
C GLU A 98 20.22 -19.98 -12.35
N LEU A 99 19.41 -19.08 -11.78
CA LEU A 99 19.53 -17.65 -12.07
C LEU A 99 20.83 -17.06 -11.52
N LEU A 100 21.27 -17.51 -10.34
CA LEU A 100 22.54 -17.09 -9.73
C LEU A 100 23.73 -17.56 -10.58
N VAL A 101 23.73 -18.82 -11.01
CA VAL A 101 24.77 -19.36 -11.90
C VAL A 101 24.84 -18.56 -13.20
N ARG A 102 23.70 -18.29 -13.85
CA ARG A 102 23.67 -17.48 -15.09
C ARG A 102 24.17 -16.05 -14.87
N LEU A 103 23.88 -15.46 -13.72
CA LEU A 103 24.36 -14.12 -13.37
C LEU A 103 25.88 -14.11 -13.16
N GLU A 104 26.43 -15.11 -12.48
CA GLU A 104 27.87 -15.27 -12.28
C GLU A 104 28.60 -15.48 -13.62
N GLU A 105 28.05 -16.31 -14.51
CA GLU A 105 28.59 -16.51 -15.86
C GLU A 105 28.62 -15.20 -16.67
N GLU A 106 27.53 -14.43 -16.63
CA GLU A 106 27.46 -13.13 -17.30
C GLU A 106 28.39 -12.10 -16.67
N GLN A 107 28.57 -12.11 -15.35
CA GLN A 107 29.55 -11.27 -14.68
C GLN A 107 30.97 -11.60 -15.15
N GLN A 108 31.36 -12.88 -15.17
CA GLN A 108 32.68 -13.31 -15.65
C GLN A 108 32.91 -12.95 -17.12
N ARG A 109 31.87 -13.04 -17.96
CA ARG A 109 31.94 -12.60 -19.35
C ARG A 109 32.17 -11.10 -19.46
N CYS A 110 31.48 -10.29 -18.64
CA CYS A 110 31.65 -8.84 -18.61
C CYS A 110 33.06 -8.44 -18.16
N GLU A 111 33.62 -9.11 -17.15
CA GLU A 111 34.99 -8.88 -16.68
C GLU A 111 36.01 -9.20 -17.78
N SER A 112 35.86 -10.34 -18.45
CA SER A 112 36.73 -10.74 -19.57
C SER A 112 36.66 -9.74 -20.73
N LEU A 113 35.46 -9.26 -21.07
CA LEU A 113 35.29 -8.24 -22.11
C LEU A 113 35.90 -6.90 -21.71
N ALA A 114 35.80 -6.50 -20.44
CA ALA A 114 36.44 -5.30 -19.94
C ALA A 114 37.97 -5.39 -20.03
N GLU A 115 38.55 -6.55 -19.69
CA GLU A 115 39.99 -6.80 -19.84
C GLU A 115 40.42 -6.65 -21.29
N VAL A 116 39.77 -7.35 -22.23
CA VAL A 116 40.08 -7.23 -23.66
C VAL A 116 39.91 -5.79 -24.16
N ASN A 117 38.89 -5.05 -23.68
CA ASN A 117 38.70 -3.65 -24.05
C ASN A 117 39.88 -2.78 -23.61
N THR A 118 40.38 -2.97 -22.39
CA THR A 118 41.55 -2.23 -21.90
C THR A 118 42.82 -2.57 -22.68
N GLN A 119 43.04 -3.84 -23.00
CA GLN A 119 44.16 -4.28 -23.84
C GLN A 119 44.09 -3.67 -25.25
N LEU A 120 42.92 -3.65 -25.89
CA LEU A 120 42.73 -3.02 -27.19
C LEU A 120 43.04 -1.52 -27.16
N ARG A 121 42.60 -0.80 -26.12
CA ARG A 121 42.94 0.63 -25.94
C ARG A 121 44.45 0.84 -25.83
N LEU A 122 45.14 0.02 -25.05
CA LEU A 122 46.60 0.10 -24.91
C LEU A 122 47.32 -0.18 -26.24
N HIS A 123 46.83 -1.16 -27.01
CA HIS A 123 47.37 -1.43 -28.34
C HIS A 123 47.15 -0.27 -29.32
N MET A 124 45.99 0.39 -29.27
CA MET A 124 45.75 1.60 -30.07
C MET A 124 46.70 2.73 -29.69
N GLU A 125 46.87 3.00 -28.38
CA GLU A 125 47.82 4.02 -27.92
C GLU A 125 49.25 3.72 -28.36
N LYS A 126 49.69 2.46 -28.23
CA LYS A 126 51.01 2.03 -28.70
C LYS A 126 51.16 2.21 -30.22
N ALA A 127 50.14 1.86 -31.00
CA ALA A 127 50.15 2.07 -32.45
C ALA A 127 50.20 3.55 -32.82
N ASP A 128 49.50 4.42 -32.09
CA ASP A 128 49.53 5.87 -32.29
C ASP A 128 50.92 6.46 -32.00
N VAL A 129 51.58 6.02 -30.93
CA VAL A 129 52.95 6.42 -30.61
C VAL A 129 53.92 6.01 -31.73
N VAL A 130 53.86 4.76 -32.18
CA VAL A 130 54.71 4.26 -33.27
C VAL A 130 54.42 5.00 -34.58
N ASN A 131 53.14 5.23 -34.92
CA ASN A 131 52.76 5.98 -36.11
C ASN A 131 53.26 7.42 -36.09
N LYS A 132 53.28 8.08 -34.92
CA LYS A 132 53.85 9.43 -34.78
C LYS A 132 55.36 9.40 -35.03
N ALA A 133 56.08 8.50 -34.38
CA ALA A 133 57.53 8.36 -34.57
C ALA A 133 57.89 8.09 -36.05
N LEU A 134 57.16 7.18 -36.71
CA LEU A 134 57.38 6.90 -38.14
C LEU A 134 57.08 8.11 -39.04
N ARG A 135 56.08 8.94 -38.72
CA ARG A 135 55.80 10.18 -39.46
C ARG A 135 56.93 11.19 -39.31
N GLU A 136 57.45 11.36 -38.10
CA GLU A 136 58.60 12.23 -37.81
C GLU A 136 59.84 11.77 -38.58
N ASP A 137 60.12 10.47 -38.60
CA ASP A 137 61.24 9.89 -39.35
C ASP A 137 61.09 10.11 -40.86
N VAL A 138 59.90 9.91 -41.42
CA VAL A 138 59.63 10.17 -42.85
C VAL A 138 59.79 11.64 -43.19
N GLU A 139 59.30 12.55 -42.34
CA GLU A 139 59.47 14.00 -42.54
C GLU A 139 60.95 14.38 -42.53
N LYS A 140 61.71 13.89 -41.55
CA LYS A 140 63.16 14.12 -41.47
C LYS A 140 63.90 13.60 -42.70
N LEU A 141 63.62 12.37 -43.13
CA LEU A 141 64.22 11.79 -44.34
C LEU A 141 63.85 12.60 -45.60
N THR A 142 62.65 13.16 -45.66
CA THR A 142 62.22 14.03 -46.77
C THR A 142 63.01 15.34 -46.79
N VAL A 143 63.27 15.93 -45.61
CA VAL A 143 64.11 17.13 -45.47
C VAL A 143 65.56 16.83 -45.83
N ASP A 144 66.13 15.74 -45.32
CA ASP A 144 67.51 15.36 -45.59
C ASP A 144 67.72 15.02 -47.07
N TRP A 145 66.76 14.34 -47.70
CA TRP A 145 66.76 14.06 -49.15
C TRP A 145 66.70 15.34 -49.98
N SER A 146 65.80 16.27 -49.65
CA SER A 146 65.69 17.54 -50.39
C SER A 146 66.97 18.37 -50.27
N ARG A 147 67.59 18.41 -49.08
CA ARG A 147 68.89 19.05 -48.88
C ARG A 147 69.99 18.40 -49.73
N ALA A 148 70.11 17.07 -49.71
CA ALA A 148 71.12 16.37 -50.50
C ALA A 148 70.94 16.61 -52.01
N ARG A 149 69.70 16.62 -52.49
CA ARG A 149 69.38 16.98 -53.87
C ARG A 149 69.81 18.41 -54.20
N ASP A 150 69.48 19.38 -53.36
CA ASP A 150 69.81 20.79 -53.61
C ASP A 150 71.35 21.02 -53.56
N GLU A 151 72.07 20.32 -52.68
CA GLU A 151 73.53 20.31 -52.64
C GLU A 151 74.16 19.72 -53.92
N LEU A 152 73.58 18.65 -54.46
CA LEU A 152 74.02 18.05 -55.72
C LEU A 152 73.78 19.00 -56.90
N MET A 153 72.60 19.62 -57.00
CA MET A 153 72.30 20.61 -58.03
C MET A 153 73.29 21.77 -57.98
N ARG A 154 73.61 22.28 -56.78
CA ARG A 154 74.60 23.36 -56.61
C ARG A 154 76.00 22.94 -57.08
N LYS A 155 76.44 21.72 -56.74
CA LYS A 155 77.75 21.20 -57.19
C LYS A 155 77.78 20.99 -58.70
N GLU A 156 76.68 20.51 -59.30
CA GLU A 156 76.55 20.36 -60.74
C GLU A 156 76.65 21.72 -61.46
N SER A 157 75.94 22.74 -60.99
CA SER A 157 76.05 24.09 -61.54
C SER A 157 77.47 24.68 -61.42
N GLN A 158 78.15 24.44 -60.29
CA GLN A 158 79.55 24.86 -60.13
C GLN A 158 80.47 24.16 -61.11
N TRP A 159 80.31 22.84 -61.26
CA TRP A 159 81.11 22.05 -62.19
C TRP A 159 80.88 22.49 -63.65
N GLN A 160 79.65 22.83 -64.03
CA GLN A 160 79.34 23.39 -65.35
C GLN A 160 80.05 24.73 -65.58
N MET A 161 80.01 25.65 -64.61
CA MET A 161 80.74 26.93 -64.72
C MET A 161 82.26 26.77 -64.80
N GLU A 162 82.84 25.74 -64.21
CA GLU A 162 84.27 25.43 -64.32
C GLU A 162 84.66 24.85 -65.68
N GLN A 163 83.71 24.32 -66.45
CA GLN A 163 83.94 23.76 -67.79
C GLN A 163 83.76 24.80 -68.92
N GLU A 164 83.06 25.91 -68.66
CA GLU A 164 82.87 27.04 -69.57
C GLU A 164 84.04 28.04 -69.52
#